data_AF-A0A2E1TVF7-F1
#
_entry.id   AF-A0A2E1TVF7-F1
#
_cell.length_a   1.000
_cell.length_b   1.000
_cell.length_c   1.000
_cell.angle_alpha   90.00
_cell.angle_beta   90.00
_cell.angle_gamma   90.00
#
_symmetry.space_group_name_H-M   'P 1'
#
loop_
_entity.id
_entity.type
_entity.pdbx_description
1 polymer ?
#
loop_
_entity_poly.entity_id
_entity_poly.type
_entity_poly.pdbx_seq_one_letter_code
_entity_poly.pdbx_strand_id
1 'polypeptide(L)'
;MLPSKPRSDLVQLCILTAPSFNLAATTAFVDPFRVANYLYGRRYAWAFQSVGGGMLQASNTAELKTSPFDPAGQAPDFLVVSTSWTPEALAQPRLLATLRRWYRAGTRLVTIDTGAFVLGSAGLLTRGRVTVHPEHRQSLGELYPAIDVLDERWVDDPLVLSCAGGSGAFDCALSVIASDLGDRARDRVSDYLLIPGGRPKASSDDDPAGSIKPRIGGAASAAGLIEQAEQIMRAHIEEPVSVPAIADTLGVYQRALERAFRAAGMGTPLGHFLDLRLGRAQELLTQTTLPMLEVALACGFGSAANFSRVFKRRFGLTPTRHRQRGKVAFELRFLSEGED
;
A
#
# COMPACT_ATOMS: atom_id res chain seq x y z
N MET A 1 -16.37 4.40 -22.03
CA MET A 1 -16.40 5.87 -21.93
C MET A 1 -17.21 6.20 -20.68
N LEU A 2 -16.58 6.69 -19.61
CA LEU A 2 -17.31 7.08 -18.39
C LEU A 2 -18.16 8.33 -18.72
N PRO A 3 -19.42 8.43 -18.27
CA PRO A 3 -20.23 9.62 -18.50
C PRO A 3 -19.60 10.82 -17.77
N SER A 4 -19.22 11.85 -18.52
CA SER A 4 -18.69 13.10 -17.97
C SER A 4 -19.83 13.93 -17.39
N LYS A 5 -19.85 14.09 -16.06
CA LYS A 5 -20.75 15.02 -15.37
C LYS A 5 -20.46 16.46 -15.85
N PRO A 6 -21.47 17.31 -16.07
CA PRO A 6 -21.26 18.72 -16.35
C PRO A 6 -20.52 19.36 -15.16
N ARG A 7 -19.34 19.95 -15.42
CA ARG A 7 -18.48 20.51 -14.38
C ARG A 7 -19.11 21.79 -13.81
N SER A 8 -19.39 21.77 -12.52
CA SER A 8 -19.58 22.98 -11.71
C SER A 8 -18.28 23.81 -11.72
N ASP A 9 -18.37 25.12 -11.60
CA ASP A 9 -17.20 26.00 -11.48
C ASP A 9 -16.31 25.67 -10.28
N LEU A 10 -16.87 24.99 -9.28
CA LEU A 10 -16.20 24.54 -8.06
C LEU A 10 -16.13 23.02 -8.01
N VAL A 11 -14.92 22.47 -8.05
CA VAL A 11 -14.64 21.03 -7.97
C VAL A 11 -14.74 20.56 -6.52
N GLN A 12 -15.58 19.56 -6.25
CA GLN A 12 -15.83 19.01 -4.92
C GLN A 12 -15.01 17.74 -4.67
N LEU A 13 -14.21 17.75 -3.60
CA LEU A 13 -13.44 16.61 -3.12
C LEU A 13 -14.01 16.10 -1.78
N CYS A 14 -14.39 14.84 -1.71
CA CYS A 14 -14.70 14.18 -0.45
C CYS A 14 -13.47 13.37 0.00
N ILE A 15 -12.86 13.75 1.12
CA ILE A 15 -11.72 13.04 1.70
C ILE A 15 -12.24 12.10 2.79
N LEU A 16 -12.49 10.85 2.44
CA LEU A 16 -12.97 9.82 3.34
C LEU A 16 -11.79 9.17 4.07
N THR A 17 -11.69 9.39 5.38
CA THR A 17 -10.60 8.91 6.24
C THR A 17 -11.05 7.80 7.19
N ALA A 18 -10.22 6.77 7.35
CA ALA A 18 -10.36 5.75 8.39
C ALA A 18 -9.58 6.11 9.67
N PRO A 19 -9.89 5.53 10.84
CA PRO A 19 -9.00 5.60 11.99
C PRO A 19 -7.57 5.18 11.63
N SER A 20 -6.56 5.77 12.28
CA SER A 20 -5.14 5.48 12.01
C SER A 20 -4.73 5.72 10.55
N PHE A 21 -5.39 6.62 9.83
CA PHE A 21 -4.98 7.02 8.47
C PHE A 21 -3.61 7.73 8.46
N ASN A 22 -2.97 7.76 7.29
CA ASN A 22 -1.70 8.44 7.10
C ASN A 22 -1.89 9.95 6.90
N LEU A 23 -1.84 10.73 7.99
CA LEU A 23 -2.11 12.18 7.94
C LEU A 23 -1.21 12.93 6.96
N ALA A 24 0.08 12.60 6.91
CA ALA A 24 1.03 13.28 6.04
C ALA A 24 0.68 13.07 4.55
N ALA A 25 0.28 11.86 4.17
CA ALA A 25 -0.14 11.58 2.80
C ALA A 25 -1.48 12.24 2.46
N THR A 26 -2.42 12.24 3.40
CA THR A 26 -3.71 12.92 3.23
C THR A 26 -3.53 14.42 3.02
N THR A 27 -2.74 15.08 3.87
CA THR A 27 -2.51 16.52 3.75
C THR A 27 -1.66 16.86 2.54
N ALA A 28 -0.65 16.05 2.20
CA ALA A 28 0.14 16.22 0.97
C ALA A 28 -0.72 16.15 -0.30
N PHE A 29 -1.81 15.37 -0.31
CA PHE A 29 -2.78 15.38 -1.39
C PHE A 29 -3.65 16.65 -1.40
N VAL A 30 -4.08 17.13 -0.23
CA VAL A 30 -5.02 18.27 -0.14
C VAL A 30 -4.33 19.62 -0.36
N ASP A 31 -3.09 19.78 0.12
CA ASP A 31 -2.40 21.08 0.16
C ASP A 31 -2.17 21.73 -1.22
N PRO A 32 -1.88 20.97 -2.30
CA PRO A 32 -1.84 21.52 -3.66
C PRO A 32 -3.14 22.23 -4.07
N PHE A 33 -4.30 21.71 -3.69
CA PHE A 33 -5.59 22.35 -4.00
C PHE A 33 -5.81 23.64 -3.19
N ARG A 34 -5.29 23.71 -1.97
CA ARG A 34 -5.28 24.96 -1.17
C ARG A 34 -4.45 26.03 -1.86
N VAL A 35 -3.28 25.68 -2.38
CA VAL A 35 -2.41 26.62 -3.11
C VAL A 35 -3.00 26.98 -4.46
N ALA A 36 -3.59 26.04 -5.19
CA ALA A 36 -4.31 26.34 -6.43
C ALA A 36 -5.45 27.35 -6.17
N ASN A 37 -6.19 27.19 -5.06
CA ASN A 37 -7.20 28.15 -4.65
C ASN A 37 -6.65 29.55 -4.36
N TYR A 38 -5.45 29.63 -3.77
CA TYR A 38 -4.77 30.90 -3.50
C TYR A 38 -4.33 31.59 -4.80
N LEU A 39 -3.79 30.82 -5.76
CA LEU A 39 -3.23 31.35 -7.01
C LEU A 39 -4.28 31.66 -8.08
N TYR A 40 -5.38 30.90 -8.13
CA TYR A 40 -6.36 30.92 -9.23
C TYR A 40 -7.79 31.20 -8.77
N GLY A 41 -7.97 31.63 -7.52
CA GLY A 41 -9.28 31.82 -6.90
C GLY A 41 -9.92 30.50 -6.47
N ARG A 42 -11.08 30.56 -5.83
CA ARG A 42 -11.73 29.38 -5.23
C ARG A 42 -12.25 28.41 -6.31
N ARG A 43 -11.43 27.42 -6.68
CA ARG A 43 -11.69 26.38 -7.71
C ARG A 43 -11.97 25.01 -7.13
N TYR A 44 -11.45 24.72 -5.94
CA TYR A 44 -11.61 23.45 -5.23
C TYR A 44 -12.27 23.66 -3.87
N ALA A 45 -13.12 22.73 -3.47
CA ALA A 45 -13.60 22.62 -2.11
C ALA A 45 -13.45 21.18 -1.64
N TRP A 46 -13.09 20.99 -0.37
CA TRP A 46 -12.92 19.66 0.20
C TRP A 46 -13.57 19.57 1.59
N ALA A 47 -13.99 18.36 1.94
CA ALA A 47 -14.45 18.02 3.27
C ALA A 47 -13.77 16.73 3.74
N PHE A 48 -13.26 16.73 4.97
CA PHE A 48 -12.79 15.52 5.63
C PHE A 48 -13.98 14.80 6.27
N GLN A 49 -14.22 13.56 5.85
CA GLN A 49 -15.33 12.75 6.32
C GLN A 49 -14.83 11.45 6.94
N SER A 50 -15.52 10.98 7.96
CA SER A 50 -15.34 9.63 8.53
C SER A 50 -16.71 9.02 8.78
N VAL A 51 -16.79 7.71 9.04
CA VAL A 51 -18.08 7.01 9.20
C VAL A 51 -18.99 7.70 10.23
N GLY A 52 -18.45 8.08 11.39
CA GLY A 52 -19.20 8.72 12.47
C GLY A 52 -19.00 10.24 12.57
N GLY A 53 -18.01 10.81 11.87
CA GLY A 53 -17.54 12.18 12.12
C GLY A 53 -16.75 12.29 13.43
N GLY A 54 -16.51 13.52 13.87
CA GLY A 54 -15.79 13.82 15.11
C GLY A 54 -14.27 13.90 14.94
N MET A 55 -13.54 13.88 16.06
CA MET A 55 -12.07 13.87 16.06
C MET A 55 -11.59 12.45 15.72
N LEU A 56 -10.77 12.36 14.68
CA LEU A 56 -10.23 11.10 14.19
C LEU A 56 -8.71 11.12 14.37
N GLN A 57 -8.19 10.17 15.15
CA GLN A 57 -6.75 10.02 15.37
C GLN A 57 -6.08 9.35 14.15
N ALA A 58 -5.04 9.99 13.64
CA ALA A 58 -4.17 9.48 12.59
C ALA A 58 -3.10 8.50 13.14
N SER A 59 -2.37 7.83 12.25
CA SER A 59 -1.32 6.87 12.62
C SER A 59 -0.17 7.49 13.41
N ASN A 60 0.01 8.81 13.31
CA ASN A 60 1.04 9.59 14.02
C ASN A 60 0.49 10.33 15.24
N THR A 61 -0.63 9.85 15.81
CA THR A 61 -1.31 10.36 17.02
C THR A 61 -1.93 11.75 16.93
N ALA A 62 -1.72 12.50 15.84
CA ALA A 62 -2.43 13.74 15.58
C ALA A 62 -3.92 13.48 15.31
N GLU A 63 -4.78 14.44 15.70
CA GLU A 63 -6.21 14.35 15.46
C GLU A 63 -6.68 15.30 14.36
N LEU A 64 -7.62 14.83 13.54
CA LEU A 64 -8.28 15.61 12.50
C LEU A 64 -9.78 15.64 12.73
N LYS A 65 -10.39 16.83 12.71
CA LYS A 65 -11.85 16.97 12.79
C LYS A 65 -12.50 16.57 11.47
N THR A 66 -13.47 15.66 11.55
CA THR A 66 -14.21 15.15 10.39
C THR A 66 -15.72 15.37 10.56
N SER A 67 -16.43 15.58 9.45
CA SER A 67 -17.89 15.49 9.43
C SER A 67 -18.32 14.03 9.21
N PRO A 68 -19.53 13.62 9.65
CA PRO A 68 -20.04 12.29 9.35
C PRO A 68 -20.17 12.10 7.84
N PHE A 69 -19.83 10.90 7.37
CA PHE A 69 -20.06 10.47 6.00
C PHE A 69 -21.57 10.36 5.77
N ASP A 70 -22.06 10.94 4.68
CA ASP A 70 -23.48 10.89 4.30
C ASP A 70 -23.70 9.95 3.10
N PRO A 71 -24.19 8.71 3.33
CA PRO A 71 -24.54 7.79 2.26
C PRO A 71 -25.66 8.27 1.33
N ALA A 72 -26.49 9.24 1.75
CA ALA A 72 -27.54 9.83 0.92
C ALA A 72 -27.06 11.09 0.17
N GLY A 73 -25.86 11.58 0.49
CA GLY A 73 -25.29 12.79 -0.06
C GLY A 73 -25.02 12.73 -1.56
N GLN A 74 -24.91 13.92 -2.16
CA GLN A 74 -24.59 14.10 -3.57
C GLN A 74 -23.20 13.55 -3.89
N ALA A 75 -23.06 12.95 -5.07
CA ALA A 75 -21.79 12.43 -5.55
C ALA A 75 -20.77 13.58 -5.77
N PRO A 76 -19.60 13.56 -5.09
CA PRO A 76 -18.55 14.55 -5.30
C PRO A 76 -17.91 14.35 -6.67
N ASP A 77 -17.09 15.31 -7.11
CA ASP A 77 -16.33 15.14 -8.36
C ASP A 77 -15.15 14.19 -8.13
N PHE A 78 -14.53 14.26 -6.95
CA PHE A 78 -13.52 13.31 -6.49
C PHE A 78 -13.91 12.70 -5.14
N LEU A 79 -13.77 11.38 -5.04
CA LEU A 79 -13.77 10.67 -3.78
C LEU A 79 -12.35 10.18 -3.51
N VAL A 80 -11.75 10.67 -2.43
CA VAL A 80 -10.42 10.29 -1.97
C VAL A 80 -10.59 9.37 -0.77
N VAL A 81 -10.21 8.11 -0.91
CA VAL A 81 -10.20 7.14 0.18
C VAL A 81 -8.80 7.09 0.77
N SER A 82 -8.67 7.61 1.98
CA SER A 82 -7.39 7.74 2.68
C SER A 82 -7.37 6.88 3.95
N THR A 83 -6.61 5.81 3.91
CA THR A 83 -6.47 4.88 5.04
C THR A 83 -4.98 4.62 5.33
N SER A 84 -4.68 3.75 6.29
CA SER A 84 -3.34 3.20 6.48
C SER A 84 -3.45 1.85 7.19
N TRP A 85 -3.37 1.79 8.53
CA TRP A 85 -3.36 0.49 9.23
C TRP A 85 -4.70 -0.25 9.28
N THR A 86 -5.84 0.44 9.12
CA THR A 86 -7.18 -0.15 9.31
C THR A 86 -8.16 0.09 8.14
N PRO A 87 -7.82 -0.31 6.89
CA PRO A 87 -8.73 -0.14 5.76
C PRO A 87 -10.09 -0.84 5.96
N GLU A 88 -10.15 -1.90 6.75
CA GLU A 88 -11.40 -2.61 7.07
C GLU A 88 -12.42 -1.76 7.82
N ALA A 89 -12.00 -0.68 8.49
CA ALA A 89 -12.91 0.22 9.19
C ALA A 89 -13.92 0.88 8.23
N LEU A 90 -13.55 1.02 6.95
CA LEU A 90 -14.41 1.53 5.87
C LEU A 90 -15.10 0.42 5.07
N ALA A 91 -14.83 -0.86 5.33
CA ALA A 91 -15.40 -1.99 4.58
C ALA A 91 -16.86 -2.32 4.99
N GLN A 92 -17.66 -1.30 5.31
CA GLN A 92 -19.05 -1.47 5.74
C GLN A 92 -19.99 -1.57 4.53
N PRO A 93 -20.96 -2.51 4.49
CA PRO A 93 -21.79 -2.73 3.30
C PRO A 93 -22.49 -1.49 2.74
N ARG A 94 -23.00 -0.61 3.62
CA ARG A 94 -23.65 0.65 3.23
C ARG A 94 -22.68 1.65 2.62
N LEU A 95 -21.47 1.75 3.16
CA LEU A 95 -20.42 2.62 2.64
C LEU A 95 -19.97 2.11 1.26
N LEU A 96 -19.64 0.83 1.15
CA LEU A 96 -19.22 0.20 -0.12
C LEU A 96 -20.29 0.33 -1.22
N ALA A 97 -21.58 0.19 -0.87
CA ALA A 97 -22.68 0.44 -1.80
C ALA A 97 -22.72 1.90 -2.29
N THR A 98 -22.44 2.85 -1.40
CA THR A 98 -22.36 4.28 -1.74
C THR A 98 -21.19 4.56 -2.68
N LEU A 99 -20.01 3.99 -2.42
CA LEU A 99 -18.85 4.17 -3.30
C LEU A 99 -19.15 3.68 -4.72
N ARG A 100 -19.79 2.52 -4.85
CA ARG A 100 -20.24 1.99 -6.16
C ARG A 100 -21.23 2.93 -6.85
N ARG A 101 -22.17 3.51 -6.10
CA ARG A 101 -23.15 4.46 -6.63
C ARG A 101 -22.48 5.73 -7.14
N TRP A 102 -21.59 6.33 -6.35
CA TRP A 102 -20.87 7.54 -6.73
C TRP A 102 -19.94 7.31 -7.92
N TYR A 103 -19.24 6.16 -7.97
CA TYR A 103 -18.46 5.77 -9.14
C TYR A 103 -19.31 5.70 -10.43
N ARG A 104 -20.49 5.06 -10.38
CA ARG A 104 -21.41 5.01 -11.52
C ARG A 104 -21.96 6.38 -11.92
N ALA A 105 -22.04 7.32 -10.97
CA ALA A 105 -22.45 8.70 -11.20
C ALA A 105 -21.32 9.58 -11.77
N GLY A 106 -20.14 9.03 -12.03
CA GLY A 106 -19.01 9.72 -12.64
C GLY A 106 -18.00 10.33 -11.66
N THR A 107 -18.10 10.04 -10.35
CA THR A 107 -17.09 10.45 -9.38
C THR A 107 -15.74 9.80 -9.69
N ARG A 108 -14.68 10.60 -9.77
CA ARG A 108 -13.31 10.11 -9.92
C ARG A 108 -12.83 9.56 -8.58
N LEU A 109 -12.38 8.30 -8.58
CA LEU A 109 -11.88 7.64 -7.38
C LEU A 109 -10.39 7.90 -7.22
N VAL A 110 -9.98 8.24 -6.00
CA VAL A 110 -8.59 8.38 -5.60
C VAL A 110 -8.33 7.50 -4.38
N THR A 111 -7.22 6.76 -4.34
CA THR A 111 -6.80 5.98 -3.16
C THR A 111 -5.44 6.41 -2.67
N ILE A 112 -5.35 6.68 -1.38
CA ILE A 112 -4.09 7.00 -0.70
C ILE A 112 -3.72 5.83 0.21
N ASP A 113 -2.47 5.36 0.10
CA ASP A 113 -1.91 4.30 0.94
C ASP A 113 -2.74 3.01 0.84
N THR A 114 -3.31 2.47 1.92
CA THR A 114 -4.15 1.25 1.86
C THR A 114 -5.57 1.49 1.34
N GLY A 115 -5.90 2.68 0.84
CA GLY A 115 -7.25 3.00 0.35
C GLY A 115 -7.73 2.08 -0.78
N ALA A 116 -6.79 1.49 -1.53
CA ALA A 116 -7.07 0.51 -2.58
C ALA A 116 -7.78 -0.74 -2.03
N PHE A 117 -7.48 -1.19 -0.81
CA PHE A 117 -8.16 -2.33 -0.19
C PHE A 117 -9.67 -2.07 0.02
N VAL A 118 -10.05 -0.81 0.27
CA VAL A 118 -11.46 -0.40 0.41
C VAL A 118 -12.18 -0.48 -0.94
N LEU A 119 -11.54 0.00 -2.01
CA LEU A 119 -12.13 -0.09 -3.36
C LEU A 119 -12.19 -1.53 -3.87
N GLY A 120 -11.18 -2.35 -3.55
CA GLY A 120 -11.21 -3.79 -3.80
C GLY A 120 -12.38 -4.47 -3.07
N SER A 121 -12.58 -4.15 -1.80
CA SER A 121 -13.73 -4.63 -1.00
C SER A 121 -15.08 -4.16 -1.57
N ALA A 122 -15.12 -2.99 -2.21
CA ALA A 122 -16.31 -2.50 -2.91
C ALA A 122 -16.60 -3.25 -4.22
N GLY A 123 -15.65 -4.06 -4.73
CA GLY A 123 -15.70 -4.66 -6.06
C GLY A 123 -15.47 -3.65 -7.17
N LEU A 124 -14.77 -2.55 -6.89
CA LEU A 124 -14.44 -1.50 -7.85
C LEU A 124 -13.07 -1.72 -8.51
N LEU A 125 -12.17 -2.45 -7.85
CA LEU A 125 -10.90 -2.90 -8.42
C LEU A 125 -11.05 -4.29 -9.05
N THR A 126 -11.64 -4.35 -10.23
CA THR A 126 -11.86 -5.62 -10.97
C THR A 126 -10.81 -5.90 -12.03
N ARG A 127 -10.07 -4.87 -12.44
CA ARG A 127 -8.97 -4.88 -13.41
C ARG A 127 -8.24 -3.53 -13.33
N GLY A 128 -7.17 -3.37 -14.09
CA GLY A 128 -6.46 -2.11 -14.23
C GLY A 128 -5.24 -2.03 -13.33
N ARG A 129 -4.57 -0.87 -13.37
CA ARG A 129 -3.29 -0.65 -12.70
C ARG A 129 -3.49 0.18 -11.44
N VAL A 130 -2.88 -0.24 -10.35
CA VAL A 130 -2.93 0.49 -9.07
C VAL A 130 -1.57 0.47 -8.39
N THR A 131 -1.37 1.38 -7.46
CA THR A 131 -0.24 1.33 -6.52
C THR A 131 -0.71 1.52 -5.08
N VAL A 132 0.06 0.98 -4.14
CA VAL A 132 -0.08 1.11 -2.69
C VAL A 132 1.31 1.18 -2.07
N HIS A 133 1.40 1.47 -0.77
CA HIS A 133 2.68 1.40 -0.05
C HIS A 133 3.37 0.04 -0.29
N PRO A 134 4.71 -0.01 -0.50
CA PRO A 134 5.43 -1.25 -0.83
C PRO A 134 5.14 -2.42 0.12
N GLU A 135 4.99 -2.13 1.41
CA GLU A 135 4.66 -3.11 2.47
C GLU A 135 3.31 -3.83 2.23
N HIS A 136 2.41 -3.25 1.44
CA HIS A 136 1.06 -3.77 1.19
C HIS A 136 0.87 -4.29 -0.24
N ARG A 137 1.86 -4.12 -1.12
CA ARG A 137 1.75 -4.44 -2.55
C ARG A 137 1.39 -5.90 -2.79
N GLN A 138 2.17 -6.80 -2.19
CA GLN A 138 1.97 -8.23 -2.38
C GLN A 138 0.63 -8.68 -1.78
N SER A 139 0.25 -8.15 -0.61
CA SER A 139 -1.04 -8.46 0.05
C SER A 139 -2.24 -7.99 -0.78
N LEU A 140 -2.14 -6.84 -1.45
CA LEU A 140 -3.18 -6.37 -2.35
C LEU A 140 -3.28 -7.26 -3.60
N GLY A 141 -2.15 -7.65 -4.19
CA GLY A 141 -2.09 -8.55 -5.35
C GLY A 141 -2.68 -9.93 -5.06
N GLU A 142 -2.44 -10.48 -3.87
CA GLU A 142 -3.04 -11.75 -3.45
C GLU A 142 -4.56 -11.67 -3.27
N LEU A 143 -5.07 -10.57 -2.68
CA LEU A 143 -6.52 -10.40 -2.50
C LEU A 143 -7.27 -10.11 -3.80
N TYR A 144 -6.60 -9.48 -4.77
CA TYR A 144 -7.22 -9.06 -6.02
C TYR A 144 -6.33 -9.45 -7.21
N PRO A 145 -6.27 -10.74 -7.60
CA PRO A 145 -5.34 -11.21 -8.63
C PRO A 145 -5.57 -10.63 -10.04
N ALA A 146 -6.72 -10.00 -10.28
CA ALA A 146 -7.07 -9.40 -11.57
C ALA A 146 -6.53 -7.97 -11.76
N ILE A 147 -5.95 -7.35 -10.72
CA ILE A 147 -5.32 -6.03 -10.83
C ILE A 147 -3.80 -6.13 -10.94
N ASP A 148 -3.22 -5.19 -11.66
CA ASP A 148 -1.78 -5.02 -11.79
C ASP A 148 -1.29 -4.03 -10.72
N VAL A 149 -0.58 -4.52 -9.71
CA VAL A 149 -0.10 -3.69 -8.60
C VAL A 149 1.34 -3.25 -8.86
N LEU A 150 1.50 -2.00 -9.29
CA LEU A 150 2.76 -1.43 -9.75
C LEU A 150 3.67 -0.96 -8.62
N ASP A 151 4.98 -0.98 -8.86
CA ASP A 151 5.99 -0.34 -8.01
C ASP A 151 6.20 1.13 -8.40
N GLU A 152 5.12 1.90 -8.32
CA GLU A 152 5.10 3.31 -8.68
C GLU A 152 4.65 4.15 -7.49
N ARG A 153 5.12 5.41 -7.40
CA ARG A 153 4.66 6.31 -6.33
C ARG A 153 3.21 6.74 -6.52
N TRP A 154 2.74 6.82 -7.76
CA TRP A 154 1.35 7.08 -8.10
C TRP A 154 1.03 6.52 -9.49
N VAL A 155 -0.23 6.15 -9.70
CA VAL A 155 -0.74 5.56 -10.94
C VAL A 155 -2.06 6.21 -11.28
N ASP A 156 -2.13 6.82 -12.46
CA ASP A 156 -3.39 7.29 -13.07
C ASP A 156 -3.93 6.24 -14.04
N ASP A 157 -4.91 5.47 -13.56
CA ASP A 157 -5.66 4.51 -14.34
C ASP A 157 -7.07 5.05 -14.63
N PRO A 158 -7.69 4.79 -15.79
CA PRO A 158 -9.06 5.20 -16.06
C PRO A 158 -10.09 4.80 -14.99
N LEU A 159 -9.83 3.75 -14.20
CA LEU A 159 -10.71 3.34 -13.10
C LEU A 159 -10.44 4.10 -11.79
N VAL A 160 -9.18 4.35 -11.47
CA VAL A 160 -8.75 4.91 -10.19
C VAL A 160 -7.42 5.62 -10.32
N LEU A 161 -7.28 6.75 -9.63
CA LEU A 161 -6.00 7.38 -9.38
C LEU A 161 -5.47 6.89 -8.02
N SER A 162 -4.31 6.25 -7.98
CA SER A 162 -3.79 5.64 -6.74
C SER A 162 -2.40 6.16 -6.42
N CYS A 163 -2.06 6.27 -5.14
CA CYS A 163 -0.75 6.74 -4.71
C CYS A 163 -0.26 6.07 -3.42
N ALA A 164 1.06 5.96 -3.33
CA ALA A 164 1.79 5.39 -2.21
C ALA A 164 2.53 6.51 -1.44
N GLY A 165 2.22 6.65 -0.15
CA GLY A 165 2.90 7.60 0.75
C GLY A 165 2.70 9.09 0.39
N GLY A 166 3.41 9.96 1.11
CA GLY A 166 3.21 11.41 1.02
C GLY A 166 3.66 12.04 -0.30
N SER A 167 4.81 11.65 -0.82
CA SER A 167 5.31 12.19 -2.10
C SER A 167 4.45 11.75 -3.28
N GLY A 168 4.01 10.48 -3.29
CA GLY A 168 3.06 9.99 -4.28
C GLY A 168 1.73 10.72 -4.23
N ALA A 169 1.22 11.01 -3.03
CA ALA A 169 -0.01 11.76 -2.82
C ALA A 169 0.09 13.21 -3.32
N PHE A 170 1.23 13.87 -3.13
CA PHE A 170 1.50 15.20 -3.67
C PHE A 170 1.53 15.21 -5.21
N ASP A 171 2.33 14.32 -5.83
CA ASP A 171 2.43 14.20 -7.28
C ASP A 171 1.07 13.84 -7.92
N CYS A 172 0.30 13.00 -7.23
CA CYS A 172 -1.06 12.64 -7.59
C CYS A 172 -2.00 13.86 -7.62
N ALA A 173 -1.99 14.70 -6.59
CA ALA A 173 -2.79 15.93 -6.57
C ALA A 173 -2.35 16.93 -7.66
N LEU A 174 -1.04 17.05 -7.91
CA LEU A 174 -0.52 17.85 -9.02
C LEU A 174 -1.00 17.36 -10.38
N SER A 175 -1.14 16.05 -10.59
CA SER A 175 -1.70 15.49 -11.84
C SER A 175 -3.18 15.88 -12.05
N VAL A 176 -3.95 15.96 -10.96
CA VAL A 176 -5.35 16.43 -10.98
C VAL A 176 -5.40 17.90 -11.38
N ILE A 177 -4.54 18.73 -10.77
CA ILE A 177 -4.46 20.16 -11.09
C ILE A 177 -4.00 20.37 -12.53
N ALA A 178 -3.02 19.61 -13.03
CA ALA A 178 -2.56 19.68 -14.41
C ALA A 178 -3.70 19.36 -15.40
N SER A 179 -4.50 18.33 -15.09
CA SER A 179 -5.65 17.95 -15.91
C SER A 179 -6.79 18.96 -15.90
N ASP A 180 -6.87 19.80 -14.86
CA ASP A 180 -7.95 20.77 -14.68
C ASP A 180 -7.58 22.20 -15.12
N LEU A 181 -6.38 22.67 -14.75
CA LEU A 181 -5.90 24.04 -14.96
C LEU A 181 -4.66 24.12 -15.88
N GLY A 182 -4.15 22.99 -16.35
CA GLY A 182 -2.97 22.89 -17.22
C GLY A 182 -1.64 22.79 -16.49
N ASP A 183 -0.59 22.38 -17.21
CA ASP A 183 0.76 22.15 -16.65
C ASP A 183 1.37 23.41 -16.03
N ARG A 184 1.08 24.59 -16.58
CA ARG A 184 1.57 25.86 -16.04
C ARG A 184 1.02 26.13 -14.63
N ALA A 185 -0.21 25.68 -14.36
CA ALA A 185 -0.82 25.82 -13.03
C ALA A 185 -0.20 24.83 -12.04
N ARG A 186 0.01 23.58 -12.48
CA ARG A 186 0.74 22.55 -11.73
C ARG A 186 2.11 23.05 -11.28
N ASP A 187 2.91 23.57 -12.20
CA ASP A 187 4.28 24.01 -11.91
C ASP A 187 4.29 25.16 -10.88
N ARG A 188 3.41 26.15 -11.05
CA ARG A 188 3.29 27.27 -10.10
C ARG A 188 2.84 26.84 -8.70
N VAL A 189 1.94 25.85 -8.61
CA VAL A 189 1.52 25.29 -7.32
C VAL A 189 2.70 24.57 -6.65
N SER A 190 3.47 23.81 -7.43
CA SER A 190 4.65 23.10 -6.94
C SER A 190 5.73 24.06 -6.44
N ASP A 191 6.05 25.08 -7.24
CA ASP A 191 7.03 26.11 -6.90
C ASP A 191 6.64 26.85 -5.62
N TYR A 192 5.36 27.18 -5.46
CA TYR A 192 4.85 27.84 -4.25
C TYR A 192 5.03 26.98 -3.00
N LEU A 193 4.89 25.66 -3.12
CA LEU A 193 5.06 24.71 -2.02
C LEU A 193 6.53 24.37 -1.74
N LEU A 194 7.46 24.86 -2.58
CA LEU A 194 8.90 24.55 -2.50
C LEU A 194 9.19 23.04 -2.51
N ILE A 195 8.29 22.26 -3.11
CA ILE A 195 8.45 20.83 -3.32
C ILE A 195 8.68 20.64 -4.82
N PRO A 196 9.77 19.99 -5.25
CA PRO A 196 9.97 19.68 -6.67
C PRO A 196 8.85 18.74 -7.14
N GLY A 197 7.90 19.26 -7.89
CA GLY A 197 6.79 18.50 -8.43
C GLY A 197 7.19 17.83 -9.74
N GLY A 198 6.65 16.65 -9.98
CA GLY A 198 6.85 16.01 -11.27
C GLY A 198 8.26 15.46 -11.45
N ARG A 199 8.81 14.78 -10.42
CA ARG A 199 9.76 13.69 -10.76
C ARG A 199 9.02 12.82 -11.78
N PRO A 200 9.55 12.68 -13.01
CA PRO A 200 8.88 11.93 -14.06
C PRO A 200 8.42 10.58 -13.51
N LYS A 201 7.27 10.13 -13.99
CA LYS A 201 6.91 8.71 -13.92
C LYS A 201 8.19 7.96 -14.31
N ALA A 202 8.64 7.01 -13.49
CA ALA A 202 9.66 6.11 -13.99
C ALA A 202 9.02 5.51 -15.25
N SER A 203 9.43 5.95 -16.43
CA SER A 203 9.28 5.11 -17.59
C SER A 203 9.92 3.81 -17.16
N SER A 204 9.28 2.68 -17.46
CA SER A 204 9.78 1.34 -17.18
C SER A 204 11.17 1.03 -17.77
N ASP A 205 11.87 2.03 -18.30
CA ASP A 205 13.21 1.96 -18.89
C ASP A 205 14.20 3.02 -18.33
N ASP A 206 13.79 3.96 -17.46
CA ASP A 206 14.71 4.93 -16.82
C ASP A 206 14.62 4.87 -15.29
N ASP A 207 15.61 4.18 -14.67
CA ASP A 207 15.86 4.11 -13.22
C ASP A 207 15.81 5.50 -12.55
N PRO A 208 14.89 5.76 -11.60
CA PRO A 208 14.94 6.94 -10.76
C PRO A 208 14.97 6.54 -9.28
N ALA A 209 16.01 5.84 -8.88
CA ALA A 209 16.49 5.75 -7.51
C ALA A 209 17.92 5.21 -7.59
N GLY A 210 18.74 5.42 -6.55
CA GLY A 210 20.02 4.74 -6.40
C GLY A 210 19.84 3.24 -6.13
N SER A 211 19.07 2.53 -6.96
CA SER A 211 19.21 1.11 -7.19
C SER A 211 20.65 0.93 -7.69
N ILE A 212 21.51 0.53 -6.77
CA ILE A 212 22.69 -0.26 -7.13
C ILE A 212 22.10 -1.45 -7.90
N LYS A 213 21.93 -1.33 -9.21
CA LYS A 213 21.79 -2.49 -10.08
C LYS A 213 23.08 -3.27 -9.82
N PRO A 214 23.03 -4.47 -9.20
CA PRO A 214 24.22 -5.28 -9.10
C PRO A 214 24.56 -5.58 -10.54
N ARG A 215 25.72 -5.07 -10.97
CA ARG A 215 26.33 -5.49 -12.23
C ARG A 215 26.23 -7.00 -12.25
N ILE A 216 25.52 -7.55 -13.24
CA ILE A 216 25.59 -8.97 -13.57
C ILE A 216 27.05 -9.20 -13.94
N GLY A 217 27.81 -9.64 -12.94
CA GLY A 217 29.25 -9.41 -12.89
C GLY A 217 29.87 -10.20 -11.75
N GLY A 218 29.80 -11.52 -11.88
CA GLY A 218 30.62 -12.46 -11.12
C GLY A 218 30.19 -12.69 -9.68
N ALA A 219 30.03 -13.96 -9.31
CA ALA A 219 29.97 -14.44 -7.93
C ALA A 219 31.32 -14.21 -7.21
N ALA A 220 31.77 -12.96 -7.08
CA ALA A 220 33.07 -12.62 -6.51
C ALA A 220 32.99 -12.19 -5.03
N SER A 221 31.80 -11.85 -4.52
CA SER A 221 31.62 -11.51 -3.10
C SER A 221 30.52 -12.36 -2.45
N ALA A 222 30.72 -12.72 -1.18
CA ALA A 222 29.72 -13.44 -0.39
C ALA A 222 28.40 -12.65 -0.27
N ALA A 223 28.47 -11.31 -0.25
CA ALA A 223 27.30 -10.43 -0.22
C ALA A 223 26.47 -10.53 -1.49
N GLY A 224 27.09 -10.50 -2.67
CA GLY A 224 26.37 -10.64 -3.95
C GLY A 224 25.75 -12.03 -4.12
N LEU A 225 26.42 -13.09 -3.61
CA LEU A 225 25.86 -14.44 -3.59
C LEU A 225 24.61 -14.54 -2.69
N ILE A 226 24.64 -13.89 -1.53
CA ILE A 226 23.49 -13.81 -0.61
C ILE A 226 22.33 -13.07 -1.27
N GLU A 227 22.59 -11.91 -1.87
CA GLU A 227 21.55 -11.08 -2.51
C GLU A 227 20.82 -11.84 -3.61
N GLN A 228 21.57 -12.54 -4.47
CA GLN A 228 20.98 -13.37 -5.53
C GLN A 228 20.19 -14.55 -4.96
N ALA A 229 20.69 -15.19 -3.89
CA ALA A 229 19.97 -16.27 -3.22
C ALA A 229 18.66 -15.77 -2.58
N GLU A 230 18.67 -14.61 -1.92
CA GLU A 230 17.46 -13.99 -1.37
C GLU A 230 16.45 -13.65 -2.47
N GLN A 231 16.91 -13.16 -3.63
CA GLN A 231 16.02 -12.86 -4.75
C GLN A 231 15.29 -14.13 -5.24
N ILE A 232 16.02 -15.24 -5.38
CA ILE A 232 15.42 -16.54 -5.73
C ILE A 232 14.45 -17.01 -4.64
N MET A 233 14.83 -16.91 -3.36
CA MET A 233 13.98 -17.30 -2.23
C MET A 233 12.68 -16.49 -2.20
N ARG A 234 12.74 -15.16 -2.34
CA ARG A 234 11.55 -14.29 -2.33
C ARG A 234 10.61 -14.58 -3.50
N ALA A 235 11.15 -14.93 -4.66
CA ALA A 235 10.35 -15.34 -5.82
C ALA A 235 9.64 -16.70 -5.63
N HIS A 236 10.08 -17.53 -4.67
CA HIS A 236 9.58 -18.89 -4.45
C HIS A 236 9.00 -19.09 -3.04
N ILE A 237 8.36 -18.07 -2.46
CA ILE A 237 7.77 -18.17 -1.10
C ILE A 237 6.61 -19.20 -1.04
N GLU A 238 5.73 -19.17 -2.04
CA GLU A 238 4.55 -20.06 -2.11
C GLU A 238 4.94 -21.50 -2.49
N GLU A 239 5.92 -21.65 -3.38
CA GLU A 239 6.46 -22.95 -3.80
C GLU A 239 7.97 -23.04 -3.50
N PRO A 240 8.35 -23.35 -2.24
CA PRO A 240 9.75 -23.30 -1.81
C PRO A 240 10.64 -24.28 -2.56
N VAL A 241 11.62 -23.74 -3.28
CA VAL A 241 12.70 -24.52 -3.88
C VAL A 241 13.72 -24.97 -2.84
N SER A 242 14.35 -26.12 -3.08
CA SER A 242 15.36 -26.65 -2.16
C SER A 242 16.66 -25.82 -2.19
N VAL A 243 17.38 -25.73 -1.06
CA VAL A 243 18.68 -25.05 -1.01
C VAL A 243 19.68 -25.60 -2.05
N PRO A 244 19.76 -26.92 -2.33
CA PRO A 244 20.53 -27.44 -3.45
C PRO A 244 20.13 -26.84 -4.80
N ALA A 245 18.84 -26.74 -5.11
CA ALA A 245 18.37 -26.17 -6.37
C ALA A 245 18.71 -24.67 -6.51
N ILE A 246 18.66 -23.92 -5.40
CA ILE A 246 19.13 -22.51 -5.37
C ILE A 246 20.62 -22.44 -5.66
N ALA A 247 21.43 -23.30 -5.03
CA ALA A 247 22.87 -23.34 -5.24
C ALA A 247 23.24 -23.70 -6.70
N ASP A 248 22.53 -24.67 -7.28
CA ASP A 248 22.68 -25.06 -8.69
C ASP A 248 22.32 -23.91 -9.64
N THR A 249 21.23 -23.19 -9.36
CA THR A 249 20.81 -22.01 -10.15
C THR A 249 21.86 -20.89 -10.12
N LEU A 250 22.55 -20.73 -8.99
CA LEU A 250 23.60 -19.73 -8.79
C LEU A 250 24.99 -20.20 -9.27
N GLY A 251 25.11 -21.45 -9.74
CA GLY A 251 26.39 -22.02 -10.18
C GLY A 251 27.41 -22.21 -9.06
N VAL A 252 26.95 -22.39 -7.81
CA VAL A 252 27.81 -22.59 -6.63
C VAL A 252 27.54 -23.90 -5.93
N TYR A 253 28.53 -24.43 -5.23
CA TYR A 253 28.30 -25.55 -4.32
C TYR A 253 27.43 -25.11 -3.13
N GLN A 254 26.51 -25.97 -2.70
CA GLN A 254 25.67 -25.74 -1.50
C GLN A 254 26.48 -25.29 -0.27
N ARG A 255 27.65 -25.90 -0.03
CA ARG A 255 28.53 -25.53 1.09
C ARG A 255 29.04 -24.09 1.02
N ALA A 256 29.25 -23.56 -0.18
CA ALA A 256 29.68 -22.16 -0.36
C ALA A 256 28.54 -21.20 0.02
N LEU A 257 27.31 -21.52 -0.38
CA LEU A 257 26.10 -20.77 0.00
C LEU A 257 25.87 -20.80 1.52
N GLU A 258 25.95 -21.97 2.14
CA GLU A 258 25.82 -22.10 3.60
C GLU A 258 26.89 -21.31 4.36
N ARG A 259 28.13 -21.32 3.88
CA ARG A 259 29.22 -20.55 4.47
C ARG A 259 28.98 -19.05 4.35
N ALA A 260 28.48 -18.58 3.21
CA ALA A 260 28.16 -17.16 3.01
C ALA A 260 27.09 -16.68 4.01
N PHE A 261 25.98 -17.42 4.15
CA PHE A 261 24.91 -17.09 5.11
C PHE A 261 25.40 -17.06 6.56
N ARG A 262 26.21 -18.04 6.98
CA ARG A 262 26.78 -18.07 8.33
C ARG A 262 27.76 -16.91 8.58
N ALA A 263 28.63 -16.62 7.61
CA ALA A 263 29.60 -15.53 7.72
C ALA A 263 28.92 -14.16 7.83
N ALA A 264 27.73 -14.00 7.23
CA ALA A 264 26.91 -12.80 7.35
C ALA A 264 26.03 -12.76 8.62
N GLY A 265 26.12 -13.75 9.51
CA GLY A 265 25.32 -13.79 10.74
C GLY A 265 23.83 -14.13 10.53
N MET A 266 23.45 -14.62 9.35
CA MET A 266 22.05 -14.93 8.99
C MET A 266 21.65 -16.38 9.23
N GLY A 267 22.54 -17.18 9.83
CA GLY A 267 22.29 -18.60 10.11
C GLY A 267 22.44 -19.48 8.86
N THR A 268 21.52 -20.43 8.67
CA THR A 268 21.52 -21.34 7.52
C THR A 268 20.61 -20.81 6.41
N PRO A 269 20.91 -21.07 5.12
CA PRO A 269 20.03 -20.66 4.02
C PRO A 269 18.59 -21.18 4.19
N LEU A 270 18.43 -22.43 4.67
CA LEU A 270 17.11 -23.00 4.95
C LEU A 270 16.37 -22.26 6.07
N GLY A 271 17.07 -21.91 7.15
CA GLY A 271 16.50 -21.16 8.27
C GLY A 271 16.10 -19.75 7.85
N HIS A 272 16.96 -19.07 7.10
CA HIS A 272 16.66 -17.75 6.55
C HIS A 272 15.48 -17.80 5.58
N PHE A 273 15.41 -18.80 4.71
CA PHE A 273 14.27 -18.94 3.80
C PHE A 273 12.95 -19.18 4.56
N LEU A 274 12.99 -19.96 5.65
CA LEU A 274 11.84 -20.09 6.54
C LEU A 274 11.45 -18.74 7.17
N ASP A 275 12.42 -17.94 7.59
CA ASP A 275 12.18 -16.61 8.16
C ASP A 275 11.53 -15.66 7.15
N LEU A 276 11.97 -15.66 5.88
CA LEU A 276 11.32 -14.88 4.82
C LEU A 276 9.85 -15.28 4.64
N ARG A 277 9.57 -16.59 4.60
CA ARG A 277 8.20 -17.12 4.45
C ARG A 277 7.33 -16.78 5.67
N LEU A 278 7.90 -16.80 6.87
CA LEU A 278 7.21 -16.42 8.10
C LEU A 278 6.98 -14.92 8.19
N GLY A 279 7.92 -14.09 7.71
CA GLY A 279 7.74 -12.65 7.55
C GLY A 279 6.57 -12.33 6.63
N ARG A 280 6.50 -13.00 5.48
CA ARG A 280 5.34 -12.89 4.57
C ARG A 280 4.02 -13.25 5.27
N ALA A 281 4.04 -14.30 6.09
CA ALA A 281 2.85 -14.68 6.85
C ALA A 281 2.43 -13.59 7.85
N GLN A 282 3.36 -12.88 8.50
CA GLN A 282 3.01 -11.75 9.38
C GLN A 282 2.31 -10.62 8.62
N GLU A 283 2.82 -10.26 7.44
CA GLU A 283 2.19 -9.26 6.58
C GLU A 283 0.76 -9.68 6.23
N LEU A 284 0.56 -10.90 5.73
CA LEU A 284 -0.76 -11.40 5.38
C LEU A 284 -1.72 -11.48 6.56
N LEU A 285 -1.23 -11.90 7.73
CA LEU A 285 -2.05 -11.99 8.93
C LEU A 285 -2.54 -10.63 9.40
N THR A 286 -1.74 -9.58 9.23
CA THR A 286 -2.02 -8.23 9.75
C THR A 286 -2.74 -7.35 8.74
N GLN A 287 -2.49 -7.55 7.45
CA GLN A 287 -2.97 -6.69 6.38
C GLN A 287 -4.19 -7.24 5.64
N THR A 288 -4.53 -8.52 5.83
CA THR A 288 -5.65 -9.18 5.13
C THR A 288 -6.61 -9.90 6.08
N THR A 289 -7.71 -10.42 5.53
CA THR A 289 -8.67 -11.28 6.24
C THR A 289 -8.63 -12.74 5.77
N LEU A 290 -7.60 -13.15 5.02
CA LEU A 290 -7.50 -14.50 4.46
C LEU A 290 -7.67 -15.59 5.53
N PRO A 291 -8.35 -16.72 5.25
CA PRO A 291 -8.37 -17.89 6.12
C PRO A 291 -6.97 -18.38 6.49
N MET A 292 -6.78 -18.96 7.68
CA MET A 292 -5.46 -19.47 8.12
C MET A 292 -4.83 -20.46 7.15
N LEU A 293 -5.65 -21.28 6.50
CA LEU A 293 -5.19 -22.25 5.52
C LEU A 293 -4.62 -21.56 4.27
N GLU A 294 -5.29 -20.51 3.77
CA GLU A 294 -4.81 -19.75 2.61
C GLU A 294 -3.51 -19.01 2.92
N VAL A 295 -3.40 -18.39 4.10
CA VAL A 295 -2.14 -17.77 4.55
C VAL A 295 -1.01 -18.82 4.64
N ALA A 296 -1.30 -20.02 5.13
CA ALA A 296 -0.32 -21.09 5.22
C ALA A 296 0.15 -21.52 3.82
N LEU A 297 -0.77 -21.73 2.87
CA LEU A 297 -0.48 -22.13 1.51
C LEU A 297 0.32 -21.05 0.76
N ALA A 298 -0.09 -19.78 0.84
CA ALA A 298 0.62 -18.65 0.23
C ALA A 298 2.06 -18.48 0.75
N CYS A 299 2.34 -18.98 1.95
CA CYS A 299 3.69 -18.99 2.54
C CYS A 299 4.41 -20.36 2.40
N GLY A 300 3.91 -21.24 1.52
CA GLY A 300 4.49 -22.53 1.17
C GLY A 300 4.38 -23.62 2.23
N PHE A 301 3.43 -23.52 3.16
CA PHE A 301 3.17 -24.56 4.16
C PHE A 301 2.05 -25.47 3.68
N GLY A 302 2.30 -26.78 3.67
CA GLY A 302 1.29 -27.78 3.26
C GLY A 302 0.11 -27.97 4.24
N SER A 303 0.13 -27.36 5.43
CA SER A 303 -1.02 -27.37 6.34
C SER A 303 -1.01 -26.22 7.34
N ALA A 304 -2.21 -25.76 7.72
CA ALA A 304 -2.41 -24.73 8.74
C ALA A 304 -1.86 -25.14 10.13
N ALA A 305 -1.88 -26.44 10.46
CA ALA A 305 -1.36 -26.96 11.72
C ALA A 305 0.18 -26.87 11.79
N ASN A 306 0.89 -27.26 10.71
CA ASN A 306 2.33 -27.10 10.63
C ASN A 306 2.73 -25.63 10.69
N PHE A 307 2.07 -24.79 9.88
CA PHE A 307 2.27 -23.34 9.89
C PHE A 307 2.13 -22.75 11.31
N SER A 308 1.00 -23.03 12.00
CA SER A 308 0.74 -22.48 13.33
C SER A 308 1.80 -22.88 14.36
N ARG A 309 2.27 -24.13 14.31
CA ARG A 309 3.33 -24.62 15.21
C ARG A 309 4.66 -23.92 14.94
N VAL A 310 5.04 -23.79 13.67
CA VAL A 310 6.31 -23.15 13.28
C VAL A 310 6.28 -21.64 13.58
N PHE A 311 5.17 -20.97 13.25
CA PHE A 311 4.96 -19.56 13.55
C PHE A 311 5.03 -19.27 15.06
N LYS A 312 4.31 -20.06 15.89
CA LYS A 312 4.36 -19.90 17.36
C LYS A 312 5.76 -20.13 17.92
N ARG A 313 6.50 -21.11 17.38
CA ARG A 313 7.89 -21.35 17.80
C ARG A 313 8.79 -20.16 17.46
N ARG A 314 8.57 -19.50 16.33
CA ARG A 314 9.40 -18.37 15.87
C ARG A 314 9.08 -17.05 16.58
N PHE A 315 7.80 -16.75 16.81
CA PHE A 315 7.32 -15.44 17.27
C PHE A 315 6.69 -15.45 18.67
N GLY A 316 6.61 -16.59 19.35
CA GLY A 316 6.00 -16.73 20.68
C GLY A 316 4.46 -16.68 20.71
N LEU A 317 3.83 -16.13 19.67
CA LEU A 317 2.38 -16.00 19.56
C LEU A 317 1.80 -16.91 18.48
N THR A 318 0.55 -17.35 18.65
CA THR A 318 -0.17 -18.05 17.58
C THR A 318 -0.50 -17.07 16.43
N PRO A 319 -0.59 -17.54 15.18
CA PRO A 319 -1.01 -16.71 14.05
C PRO A 319 -2.30 -15.91 14.31
N THR A 320 -3.29 -16.54 14.94
CA THR A 320 -4.57 -15.90 15.30
C THR A 320 -4.39 -14.74 16.27
N ARG A 321 -3.60 -14.92 17.34
CA ARG A 321 -3.30 -13.84 18.29
C ARG A 321 -2.48 -12.73 17.63
N HIS A 322 -1.55 -13.09 16.75
CA HIS A 322 -0.76 -12.12 16.00
C HIS A 322 -1.63 -11.24 15.09
N ARG A 323 -2.57 -11.84 14.34
CA ARG A 323 -3.57 -11.12 13.54
C ARG A 323 -4.39 -10.13 14.39
N GLN A 324 -4.84 -10.56 15.56
CA GLN A 324 -5.64 -9.70 16.45
C GLN A 324 -4.83 -8.51 16.96
N ARG A 325 -3.56 -8.70 17.36
CA ARG A 325 -2.68 -7.62 17.84
C ARG A 325 -2.19 -6.70 16.72
N GLY A 326 -1.91 -7.22 15.53
CA GLY A 326 -1.36 -6.43 14.42
C GLY A 326 -2.33 -5.42 13.82
N LYS A 327 -3.64 -5.66 13.95
CA LYS A 327 -4.72 -4.74 13.55
C LYS A 327 -4.92 -3.56 14.51
N VAL A 328 -4.18 -3.52 15.62
CA VAL A 328 -4.29 -2.46 16.61
C VAL A 328 -3.21 -1.41 16.39
N ALA A 329 -3.59 -0.13 16.47
CA ALA A 329 -2.70 1.02 16.35
C ALA A 329 -1.50 0.90 17.31
N PHE A 330 -0.34 1.42 16.89
CA PHE A 330 0.99 1.25 17.48
C PHE A 330 1.03 1.30 19.03
N GLU A 331 0.24 2.16 19.67
CA GLU A 331 0.20 2.32 21.13
C GLU A 331 -0.34 1.09 21.89
N LEU A 332 -1.19 0.25 21.28
CA LEU A 332 -1.74 -0.95 21.94
C LEU A 332 -0.92 -2.21 21.68
N ARG A 333 0.12 -2.16 20.83
CA ARG A 333 1.05 -3.28 20.66
C ARG A 333 1.92 -3.48 21.90
N PHE A 334 2.18 -2.42 22.66
CA PHE A 334 3.04 -2.43 23.86
C PHE A 334 2.27 -2.44 25.19
N LEU A 335 0.97 -2.19 25.20
CA LEU A 335 0.14 -2.19 26.42
C LEU A 335 -0.42 -3.57 26.81
N SER A 336 0.01 -4.67 26.16
CA SER A 336 -0.42 -6.04 26.50
C SER A 336 0.74 -6.93 26.97
N GLU A 337 1.84 -6.32 27.43
CA GLU A 337 2.98 -7.00 28.07
C GLU A 337 2.99 -6.85 29.61
N GLY A 338 1.89 -6.41 30.21
CA GLY A 338 1.80 -6.30 31.67
C GLY A 338 0.39 -6.56 32.18
N GLU A 339 0.03 -7.84 32.29
CA GLU A 339 -0.96 -8.38 33.23
C GLU A 339 -0.90 -9.91 33.12
N ASP A 340 0.08 -10.50 33.81
CA ASP A 340 0.02 -11.86 34.38
C ASP A 340 0.41 -11.73 35.86
#